data_AF-A0A2D5PLD8-F1
#
_entry.id   AF-A0A2D5PLD8-F1
#
_cell.length_a   1.000
_cell.length_b   1.000
_cell.length_c   1.000
_cell.angle_alpha   90.00
_cell.angle_beta   90.00
_cell.angle_gamma   90.00
#
_symmetry.space_group_name_H-M   'P 1'
#
loop_
_entity.id
_entity.type
_entity.pdbx_description
1 polymer ?
#
loop_
_entity_poly.entity_id
_entity_poly.type
_entity_poly.pdbx_seq_one_letter_code
_entity_poly.pdbx_strand_id
1 'polypeptide(L)'
;MSINLEKGQTIDLSKDKGLKSLEFGLGWSEAEKNKEAKGFWGKMKNALSGGEIDLDASILMTGPDGKALDTVYFGKMKSSCCSIIHGGDDRAGGGEGDNETIKVDLSMIPETIDHLVLTVNSFSGEKFSELKSAYGRINDDSGKEHARYTLTEMGAYTALVVGVASRKGSNWSFKAVGKLCDGRTVSQLKSVAKDIVREVR
;
A
#
# COMPACT_ATOMS: atom_id res chain seq x y z
N MET A 1 -8.74 -14.95 -12.93
CA MET A 1 -7.33 -15.31 -12.73
C MET A 1 -6.63 -14.06 -12.25
N SER A 2 -6.17 -14.02 -10.99
CA SER A 2 -5.35 -12.92 -10.50
C SER A 2 -3.91 -13.14 -10.97
N ILE A 3 -3.23 -12.05 -11.33
CA ILE A 3 -1.83 -12.09 -11.70
C ILE A 3 -1.04 -11.83 -10.42
N ASN A 4 -0.16 -12.76 -10.04
CA ASN A 4 0.83 -12.47 -9.02
C ASN A 4 1.81 -11.46 -9.62
N LEU A 5 1.85 -10.26 -9.06
CA LEU A 5 2.66 -9.17 -9.59
C LEU A 5 4.11 -9.43 -9.28
N GLU A 6 4.88 -9.71 -10.32
CA GLU A 6 6.33 -9.64 -10.25
C GLU A 6 6.80 -8.21 -10.48
N LYS A 7 7.91 -7.85 -9.83
CA LYS A 7 8.55 -6.55 -10.00
C LYS A 7 8.77 -6.23 -11.48
N GLY A 8 8.28 -5.06 -11.90
CA GLY A 8 8.40 -4.57 -13.28
C GLY A 8 7.21 -4.92 -14.19
N GLN A 9 6.26 -5.75 -13.75
CA GLN A 9 5.06 -6.04 -14.51
C GLN A 9 4.17 -4.81 -14.64
N THR A 10 3.63 -4.59 -15.83
CA THR A 10 2.68 -3.51 -16.11
C THR A 10 1.33 -4.11 -16.44
N ILE A 11 0.33 -3.76 -15.66
CA ILE A 11 -1.07 -4.05 -15.92
C ILE A 11 -1.68 -2.83 -16.58
N ASP A 12 -2.09 -3.01 -17.83
CA ASP A 12 -2.87 -2.00 -18.52
C ASP A 12 -4.32 -2.09 -18.06
N LEU A 13 -4.74 -1.14 -17.23
CA LEU A 13 -6.11 -1.10 -16.69
C LEU A 13 -7.12 -0.68 -17.76
N SER A 14 -6.66 -0.22 -18.94
CA SER A 14 -7.55 0.07 -20.08
C SER A 14 -8.13 -1.18 -20.75
N LYS A 15 -7.50 -2.35 -20.53
CA LYS A 15 -7.96 -3.62 -21.11
C LYS A 15 -9.25 -4.13 -20.47
N ASP A 16 -9.52 -3.75 -19.22
CA ASP A 16 -10.84 -3.90 -18.61
C ASP A 16 -11.63 -2.63 -18.92
N LYS A 17 -12.56 -2.74 -19.88
CA LYS A 17 -13.33 -1.62 -20.45
C LYS A 17 -14.01 -0.80 -19.33
N GLY A 18 -13.43 0.36 -19.01
CA GLY A 18 -14.07 1.35 -18.15
C GLY A 18 -13.85 1.15 -16.66
N LEU A 19 -12.65 0.74 -16.24
CA LEU A 19 -12.28 0.67 -14.83
C LEU A 19 -12.33 2.07 -14.19
N LYS A 20 -13.43 2.37 -13.49
CA LYS A 20 -13.71 3.69 -12.90
C LYS A 20 -13.05 3.87 -11.56
N SER A 21 -12.92 2.80 -10.80
CA SER A 21 -12.30 2.82 -9.49
C SER A 21 -11.47 1.57 -9.23
N LEU A 22 -10.44 1.76 -8.42
CA LEU A 22 -9.57 0.72 -7.89
C LEU A 22 -9.71 0.68 -6.38
N GLU A 23 -9.49 -0.49 -5.81
CA GLU A 23 -9.32 -0.67 -4.38
C GLU A 23 -7.95 -1.29 -4.12
N PHE A 24 -7.14 -0.61 -3.33
CA PHE A 24 -5.90 -1.16 -2.81
C PHE A 24 -6.17 -1.78 -1.44
N GLY A 25 -5.99 -3.09 -1.33
CA GLY A 25 -6.11 -3.82 -0.08
C GLY A 25 -4.74 -4.17 0.48
N LEU A 26 -4.54 -3.95 1.77
CA LEU A 26 -3.36 -4.36 2.52
C LEU A 26 -3.81 -5.30 3.62
N GLY A 27 -3.30 -6.52 3.62
CA GLY A 27 -3.56 -7.52 4.64
C GLY A 27 -2.27 -7.99 5.28
N TRP A 28 -2.23 -8.07 6.61
CA TRP A 28 -1.11 -8.67 7.33
C TRP A 28 -1.55 -9.44 8.57
N SER A 29 -0.66 -10.33 9.00
CA SER A 29 -0.84 -11.12 10.20
C SER A 29 0.48 -11.20 10.94
N GLU A 30 0.42 -10.90 12.24
CA GLU A 30 1.53 -11.09 13.14
C GLU A 30 1.93 -12.57 13.17
N ALA A 31 3.22 -12.85 13.28
CA ALA A 31 3.67 -14.16 13.71
C ALA A 31 3.05 -14.43 15.07
N GLU A 32 2.40 -15.59 15.22
CA GLU A 32 1.75 -15.99 16.47
C GLU A 32 2.74 -15.86 17.63
N LYS A 33 2.68 -14.73 18.34
CA LYS A 33 3.29 -14.60 19.66
C LYS A 33 2.47 -15.54 20.53
N ASN A 34 3.03 -16.72 20.83
CA ASN A 34 2.46 -17.77 21.67
C ASN A 34 1.40 -17.22 22.64
N LYS A 35 0.11 -17.33 22.27
CA LYS A 35 -1.05 -16.88 23.07
C LYS A 35 -1.23 -17.72 24.35
N GLU A 36 -0.25 -18.54 24.72
CA GLU A 36 -0.25 -19.41 25.90
C GLU A 36 0.33 -18.76 27.16
N ALA A 37 0.95 -17.58 27.10
CA ALA A 37 1.47 -16.93 28.30
C ALA A 37 0.36 -16.17 29.07
N LYS A 38 -0.68 -16.90 29.52
CA LYS A 38 -1.67 -16.39 30.49
C LYS A 38 -1.03 -16.27 31.88
N GLY A 39 -0.40 -15.12 32.14
CA GLY A 39 0.17 -14.78 33.44
C GLY A 39 0.85 -13.42 33.43
N PHE A 40 1.12 -12.86 34.61
CA PHE A 40 1.78 -11.56 34.77
C PHE A 40 3.13 -11.48 34.02
N TRP A 41 3.83 -12.62 33.90
CA TRP A 41 5.06 -12.78 33.11
C TRP A 41 4.83 -12.74 31.58
N GLY A 42 3.70 -13.23 31.08
CA GLY A 42 3.35 -13.16 29.66
C GLY A 42 2.99 -11.75 29.20
N LYS A 43 2.30 -10.98 30.04
CA LYS A 43 2.09 -9.54 29.81
C LYS A 43 3.41 -8.76 29.83
N MET A 44 4.31 -9.07 30.77
CA MET A 44 5.65 -8.46 30.81
C MET A 44 6.45 -8.82 29.54
N LYS A 45 6.38 -10.08 29.07
CA LYS A 45 7.12 -10.54 27.89
C LYS A 45 6.56 -9.96 26.59
N ASN A 46 5.24 -9.87 26.42
CA ASN A 46 4.63 -9.17 25.28
C ASN A 46 4.92 -7.66 25.29
N ALA A 47 4.96 -7.03 26.47
CA ALA A 47 5.38 -5.63 26.59
C ALA A 47 6.88 -5.42 26.29
N LEU A 48 7.69 -6.49 26.41
CA LEU A 48 9.14 -6.47 26.14
C LEU A 48 9.52 -7.00 24.74
N SER A 49 8.63 -7.70 24.03
CA SER A 49 8.95 -8.43 22.78
C SER A 49 8.29 -7.84 21.51
N GLY A 50 8.24 -6.52 21.40
CA GLY A 50 7.78 -5.82 20.19
C GLY A 50 6.27 -5.56 20.22
N GLY A 51 5.89 -4.35 19.80
CA GLY A 51 4.51 -3.85 19.86
C GLY A 51 3.55 -4.59 18.93
N GLU A 52 2.31 -4.08 18.88
CA GLU A 52 1.36 -4.37 17.81
C GLU A 52 1.99 -3.91 16.48
N ILE A 53 1.99 -4.77 15.47
CA ILE A 53 2.62 -4.45 14.18
C ILE A 53 1.66 -3.60 13.35
N ASP A 54 2.04 -2.35 13.17
CA ASP A 54 1.24 -1.32 12.51
C ASP A 54 1.78 -1.09 11.10
N LEU A 55 1.04 -1.55 10.08
CA LEU A 55 1.36 -1.33 8.68
C LEU A 55 0.38 -0.33 8.07
N ASP A 56 0.92 0.78 7.59
CA ASP A 56 0.14 1.78 6.88
C ASP A 56 0.17 1.54 5.37
N ALA A 57 -0.99 1.64 4.74
CA ALA A 57 -1.11 1.92 3.32
C ALA A 57 -1.17 3.43 3.07
N SER A 58 -0.58 3.90 1.97
CA SER A 58 -0.63 5.32 1.58
C SER A 58 -0.60 5.49 0.06
N ILE A 59 -1.25 6.56 -0.40
CA ILE A 59 -1.25 6.95 -1.82
C ILE A 59 -0.76 8.39 -1.97
N LEU A 60 0.29 8.55 -2.78
CA LEU A 60 0.85 9.84 -3.16
C LEU A 60 0.30 10.23 -4.54
N MET A 61 -0.41 11.35 -4.61
CA MET A 61 -0.87 11.93 -5.87
C MET A 61 0.20 12.89 -6.38
N THR A 62 0.79 12.57 -7.53
CA THR A 62 1.92 13.32 -8.09
C THR A 62 1.59 13.91 -9.46
N GLY A 63 2.12 15.10 -9.71
CA GLY A 63 2.08 15.72 -11.03
C GLY A 63 3.16 15.18 -11.99
N PRO A 64 3.26 15.74 -13.21
CA PRO A 64 4.22 15.33 -14.24
C PRO A 64 5.70 15.47 -13.84
N ASP A 65 6.01 16.29 -12.83
CA ASP A 65 7.36 16.48 -12.29
C ASP A 65 7.70 15.50 -11.17
N GLY A 66 6.77 14.58 -10.85
CA GLY A 66 6.88 13.59 -9.78
C GLY A 66 6.76 14.19 -8.37
N LYS A 67 6.42 15.48 -8.23
CA LYS A 67 6.18 16.06 -6.91
C LYS A 67 4.81 15.64 -6.41
N ALA A 68 4.75 15.20 -5.15
CA ALA A 68 3.50 14.94 -4.45
C ALA A 68 2.72 16.25 -4.26
N LEU A 69 1.60 16.37 -4.98
CA LEU A 69 0.64 17.46 -4.85
C LEU A 69 -0.38 17.16 -3.76
N ASP A 70 -0.70 15.88 -3.58
CA ASP A 70 -1.55 15.42 -2.47
C ASP A 70 -1.06 14.07 -1.92
N THR A 71 -1.48 13.71 -0.72
CA THR A 71 -1.11 12.46 -0.04
C THR A 71 -2.28 11.99 0.82
N VAL A 72 -2.70 10.75 0.65
CA VAL A 72 -3.71 10.08 1.46
C VAL A 72 -3.04 8.99 2.27
N TYR A 73 -3.32 8.97 3.57
CA TYR A 73 -2.74 8.07 4.58
C TYR A 73 -3.66 8.09 5.82
N PHE A 74 -3.38 7.30 6.85
CA PHE A 74 -4.18 7.22 8.08
C PHE A 74 -4.53 8.60 8.71
N GLY A 75 -3.63 9.58 8.64
CA GLY A 75 -3.87 10.93 9.18
C GLY A 75 -4.67 11.85 8.25
N LYS A 76 -4.83 11.48 6.97
CA LYS A 76 -5.62 12.20 5.96
C LYS A 76 -6.44 11.20 5.14
N MET A 77 -7.62 10.87 5.66
CA MET A 77 -8.51 9.83 5.13
C MET A 77 -9.12 10.10 3.75
N LYS A 78 -9.02 11.33 3.23
CA LYS A 78 -9.57 11.69 1.92
C LYS A 78 -8.61 12.61 1.17
N SER A 79 -8.51 12.43 -0.14
CA SER A 79 -7.82 13.40 -1.00
C SER A 79 -8.60 14.72 -1.07
N SER A 80 -7.91 15.79 -1.41
CA SER A 80 -8.49 17.13 -1.52
C SER A 80 -9.50 17.23 -2.67
N CYS A 81 -9.40 16.34 -3.66
CA CYS A 81 -10.35 16.19 -4.77
C CYS A 81 -11.41 15.10 -4.50
N CYS A 82 -11.45 14.51 -3.30
CA CYS A 82 -12.38 13.45 -2.91
C CYS A 82 -12.33 12.17 -3.77
N SER A 83 -11.32 12.03 -4.63
CA SER A 83 -11.14 10.86 -5.50
C SER A 83 -10.53 9.66 -4.76
N ILE A 84 -9.83 9.87 -3.65
CA ILE A 84 -9.20 8.80 -2.87
C ILE A 84 -9.75 8.83 -1.46
N ILE A 85 -10.18 7.67 -0.97
CA ILE A 85 -10.77 7.49 0.36
C ILE A 85 -10.07 6.33 1.05
N HIS A 86 -9.46 6.60 2.20
CA HIS A 86 -8.90 5.61 3.11
C HIS A 86 -10.04 4.98 3.94
N GLY A 87 -10.05 3.66 4.05
CA GLY A 87 -11.12 2.90 4.74
C GLY A 87 -11.03 2.96 6.26
N GLY A 88 -9.82 3.09 6.80
CA GLY A 88 -9.55 3.05 8.24
C GLY A 88 -8.08 2.74 8.47
N ASP A 89 -7.59 3.01 9.68
CA ASP A 89 -6.28 2.56 10.16
C ASP A 89 -6.52 1.34 11.06
N ASP A 90 -5.90 0.21 10.73
CA ASP A 90 -5.96 -1.03 11.52
C ASP A 90 -4.59 -1.31 12.14
N ARG A 91 -4.44 -0.96 13.42
CA ARG A 91 -3.16 -1.01 14.11
C ARG A 91 -2.83 -2.37 14.74
N ALA A 92 -3.81 -3.26 14.81
CA ALA A 92 -3.68 -4.57 15.46
C ALA A 92 -3.35 -5.67 14.46
N GLY A 93 -3.80 -5.52 13.22
CA GLY A 93 -3.64 -6.54 12.19
C GLY A 93 -4.34 -7.87 12.52
N GLY A 94 -4.25 -8.81 11.59
CA GLY A 94 -4.85 -10.15 11.73
C GLY A 94 -6.33 -10.23 11.33
N GLY A 95 -6.87 -11.45 11.34
CA GLY A 95 -8.16 -11.76 10.74
C GLY A 95 -8.04 -12.30 9.31
N GLU A 96 -9.15 -12.76 8.73
CA GLU A 96 -9.21 -13.13 7.32
C GLU A 96 -9.55 -11.91 6.47
N GLY A 97 -8.64 -11.49 5.59
CA GLY A 97 -8.91 -10.44 4.59
C GLY A 97 -7.89 -9.31 4.55
N ASP A 98 -8.32 -8.16 4.03
CA ASP A 98 -7.54 -6.93 4.04
C ASP A 98 -7.82 -6.19 5.34
N ASN A 99 -6.77 -5.82 6.07
CA ASN A 99 -6.83 -5.02 7.27
C ASN A 99 -7.09 -3.55 6.93
N GLU A 100 -6.43 -3.06 5.88
CA GLU A 100 -6.63 -1.72 5.35
C GLU A 100 -7.06 -1.74 3.89
N THR A 101 -7.94 -0.81 3.53
CA THR A 101 -8.36 -0.62 2.15
C THR A 101 -8.34 0.86 1.79
N ILE A 102 -7.86 1.17 0.59
CA ILE A 102 -7.91 2.52 0.02
C ILE A 102 -8.64 2.46 -1.32
N LYS A 103 -9.75 3.17 -1.39
CA LYS A 103 -10.57 3.30 -2.61
C LYS A 103 -10.09 4.50 -3.42
N VAL A 104 -9.90 4.29 -4.72
CA VAL A 104 -9.42 5.28 -5.68
C VAL A 104 -10.42 5.35 -6.82
N ASP A 105 -11.16 6.44 -6.92
CA ASP A 105 -11.96 6.79 -8.09
C ASP A 105 -11.06 7.52 -9.12
N LEU A 106 -10.73 6.82 -10.20
CA LEU A 106 -9.87 7.33 -11.27
C LEU A 106 -10.56 8.39 -12.13
N SER A 107 -11.89 8.44 -12.14
CA SER A 107 -12.67 9.38 -12.94
C SER A 107 -12.74 10.78 -12.34
N MET A 108 -12.58 10.88 -11.01
CA MET A 108 -12.58 12.14 -10.27
C MET A 108 -11.19 12.77 -10.11
N ILE A 109 -10.14 12.13 -10.62
CA ILE A 109 -8.77 12.62 -10.48
C ILE A 109 -8.54 13.84 -11.39
N PRO A 110 -8.11 14.99 -10.85
CA PRO A 110 -7.80 16.17 -11.64
C PRO A 110 -6.70 15.91 -12.68
N GLU A 111 -6.75 16.62 -13.81
CA GLU A 111 -5.73 16.54 -14.87
C GLU A 111 -4.34 17.01 -14.43
N THR A 112 -4.22 17.69 -13.29
CA THR A 112 -2.94 18.07 -12.71
C THR A 112 -2.18 16.87 -12.11
N ILE A 113 -2.85 15.72 -11.93
CA ILE A 113 -2.27 14.49 -11.36
C ILE A 113 -2.08 13.48 -12.49
N ASP A 114 -0.81 13.13 -12.72
CA ASP A 114 -0.43 12.16 -13.76
C ASP A 114 -0.11 10.79 -13.17
N HIS A 115 0.34 10.73 -11.92
CA HIS A 115 0.71 9.46 -11.30
C HIS A 115 0.22 9.34 -9.87
N LEU A 116 -0.22 8.14 -9.51
CA LEU A 116 -0.54 7.71 -8.16
C LEU A 116 0.50 6.69 -7.72
N VAL A 117 1.27 7.00 -6.69
CA VAL A 117 2.27 6.08 -6.15
C VAL A 117 1.69 5.43 -4.90
N LEU A 118 1.61 4.10 -4.93
CA LEU A 118 1.11 3.30 -3.81
C LEU A 118 2.29 2.84 -2.98
N THR A 119 2.24 3.14 -1.69
CA THR A 119 3.29 2.84 -0.73
C THR A 119 2.71 2.13 0.48
N VAL A 120 3.51 1.24 1.05
CA VAL A 120 3.24 0.57 2.32
C VAL A 120 4.43 0.79 3.23
N ASN A 121 4.20 1.14 4.48
CA ASN A 121 5.26 1.29 5.48
C ASN A 121 4.85 0.71 6.83
N SER A 122 5.82 0.25 7.61
CA SER A 122 5.61 -0.03 9.02
C SER A 122 5.78 1.25 9.82
N PHE A 123 4.71 1.70 10.47
CA PHE A 123 4.73 2.89 11.33
C PHE A 123 5.51 2.62 12.62
N SER A 124 5.25 1.46 13.22
CA SER A 124 5.86 0.97 14.45
C SER A 124 7.35 0.61 14.27
N GLY A 125 7.76 0.33 13.04
CA GLY A 125 9.17 0.21 12.63
C GLY A 125 9.72 -1.21 12.64
N GLU A 126 8.85 -2.21 12.74
CA GLU A 126 9.16 -3.61 12.53
C GLU A 126 9.50 -3.87 11.06
N LYS A 127 10.28 -4.93 10.85
CA LYS A 127 10.71 -5.36 9.53
C LYS A 127 9.66 -6.25 8.90
N PHE A 128 9.51 -6.22 7.58
CA PHE A 128 8.62 -7.15 6.89
C PHE A 128 8.98 -8.63 7.13
N SER A 129 10.23 -8.93 7.48
CA SER A 129 10.66 -10.28 7.91
C SER A 129 10.04 -10.77 9.22
N GLU A 130 9.51 -9.89 10.06
CA GLU A 130 8.90 -10.23 11.35
C GLU A 130 7.40 -10.53 11.22
N LEU A 131 6.84 -10.30 10.04
CA LEU A 131 5.45 -10.62 9.68
C LEU A 131 5.35 -12.09 9.22
N LYS A 132 4.30 -12.79 9.67
CA LYS A 132 4.02 -14.17 9.23
C LYS A 132 3.42 -14.20 7.84
N SER A 133 2.53 -13.26 7.55
CA SER A 133 1.94 -13.09 6.24
C SER A 133 1.66 -11.61 6.05
N ALA A 134 2.07 -11.04 4.92
CA ALA A 134 1.67 -9.73 4.50
C ALA A 134 1.55 -9.69 2.98
N TYR A 135 0.51 -9.03 2.49
CA TYR A 135 0.27 -8.87 1.07
C TYR A 135 -0.44 -7.54 0.78
N GLY A 136 -0.08 -6.92 -0.34
CA GLY A 136 -0.85 -5.84 -0.94
C GLY A 136 -1.54 -6.34 -2.19
N ARG A 137 -2.80 -6.00 -2.41
CA ARG A 137 -3.55 -6.37 -3.61
C ARG A 137 -4.28 -5.19 -4.21
N ILE A 138 -4.61 -5.32 -5.49
CA ILE A 138 -5.35 -4.33 -6.25
C ILE A 138 -6.56 -5.02 -6.86
N ASN A 139 -7.73 -4.54 -6.46
CA ASN A 139 -9.02 -5.00 -6.93
C ASN A 139 -9.70 -3.89 -7.73
N ASP A 140 -10.65 -4.26 -8.59
CA ASP A 140 -11.59 -3.30 -9.17
C ASP A 140 -12.86 -3.14 -8.32
N ASP A 141 -13.78 -2.31 -8.80
CA ASP A 141 -15.09 -2.04 -8.22
C ASP A 141 -15.99 -3.29 -8.11
N SER A 142 -15.76 -4.29 -8.96
CA SER A 142 -16.46 -5.58 -8.91
C SER A 142 -15.84 -6.57 -7.90
N GLY A 143 -14.73 -6.20 -7.25
CA GLY A 143 -13.99 -7.05 -6.33
C GLY A 143 -13.08 -8.07 -7.03
N LYS A 144 -12.88 -7.95 -8.35
CA LYS A 144 -11.97 -8.81 -9.10
C LYS A 144 -10.54 -8.37 -8.79
N GLU A 145 -9.76 -9.28 -8.23
CA GLU A 145 -8.34 -9.09 -7.98
C GLU A 145 -7.57 -9.10 -9.30
N HIS A 146 -6.99 -7.96 -9.65
CA HIS A 146 -6.12 -7.81 -10.82
C HIS A 146 -4.70 -8.22 -10.50
N ALA A 147 -4.28 -7.91 -9.28
CA ALA A 147 -2.89 -7.89 -8.89
C ALA A 147 -2.75 -8.20 -7.41
N ARG A 148 -1.80 -9.05 -7.06
CA ARG A 148 -1.39 -9.31 -5.68
C ARG A 148 0.11 -9.27 -5.57
N TYR A 149 0.62 -8.67 -4.51
CA TYR A 149 2.02 -8.52 -4.20
C TYR A 149 2.28 -9.06 -2.80
N THR A 150 3.03 -10.15 -2.70
CA THR A 150 3.41 -10.72 -1.40
C THR A 150 4.53 -9.91 -0.77
N LEU A 151 4.29 -9.41 0.44
CA LEU A 151 5.21 -8.60 1.23
C LEU A 151 6.04 -9.45 2.21
N THR A 152 5.57 -10.66 2.51
CA THR A 152 6.29 -11.64 3.33
C THR A 152 7.67 -11.92 2.74
N GLU A 153 8.68 -12.10 3.59
CA GLU A 153 10.07 -12.43 3.22
C GLU A 153 10.85 -11.33 2.51
N MET A 154 10.31 -10.12 2.40
CA MET A 154 11.02 -9.00 1.76
C MET A 154 12.20 -8.45 2.56
N GLY A 155 12.62 -9.13 3.62
CA GLY A 155 13.85 -8.87 4.36
C GLY A 155 13.71 -7.80 5.43
N ALA A 156 14.82 -7.12 5.71
CA ALA A 156 14.97 -6.20 6.84
C ALA A 156 14.45 -4.76 6.57
N TYR A 157 13.62 -4.57 5.55
CA TYR A 157 13.09 -3.26 5.17
C TYR A 157 11.82 -2.92 5.93
N THR A 158 11.58 -1.62 6.07
CA THR A 158 10.43 -1.06 6.79
C THR A 158 9.38 -0.43 5.87
N ALA A 159 9.72 -0.20 4.59
CA ALA A 159 8.80 0.35 3.61
C ALA A 159 8.96 -0.25 2.22
N LEU A 160 7.88 -0.16 1.45
CA LEU A 160 7.78 -0.64 0.09
C LEU A 160 6.99 0.33 -0.76
N VAL A 161 7.51 0.67 -1.92
CA VAL A 161 6.70 1.22 -3.00
C VAL A 161 6.17 0.06 -3.86
N VAL A 162 4.88 -0.22 -3.74
CA VAL A 162 4.21 -1.35 -4.41
C VAL A 162 4.22 -1.12 -5.91
N GLY A 163 3.77 0.06 -6.34
CA GLY A 163 3.68 0.39 -7.75
C GLY A 163 3.17 1.79 -8.00
N VAL A 164 3.08 2.13 -9.28
CA VAL A 164 2.66 3.44 -9.77
C VAL A 164 1.54 3.25 -10.79
N ALA A 165 0.37 3.84 -10.52
CA ALA A 165 -0.64 4.06 -11.55
C ALA A 165 -0.28 5.34 -12.31
N SER A 166 -0.16 5.26 -13.62
CA SER A 166 0.14 6.39 -14.50
C SER A 166 -1.01 6.62 -15.47
N ARG A 167 -1.36 7.88 -15.67
CA ARG A 167 -2.38 8.31 -16.63
C ARG A 167 -1.77 8.40 -18.03
N LYS A 168 -2.48 7.84 -19.02
CA LYS A 168 -2.19 7.95 -20.45
C LYS A 168 -3.46 8.39 -21.16
N GLY A 169 -3.62 9.70 -21.36
CA GLY A 169 -4.83 10.29 -21.91
C GLY A 169 -6.02 10.13 -20.96
N SER A 170 -7.05 9.42 -21.41
CA SER A 170 -8.23 9.07 -20.58
C SER A 170 -8.07 7.76 -19.81
N ASN A 171 -6.99 7.01 -20.05
CA ASN A 171 -6.78 5.67 -19.52
C ASN A 171 -5.72 5.67 -18.43
N TRP A 172 -5.77 4.66 -17.57
CA TRP A 172 -4.78 4.42 -16.53
C TRP A 172 -4.03 3.11 -16.78
N SER A 173 -2.74 3.10 -16.47
CA SER A 173 -1.91 1.90 -16.48
C SER A 173 -1.22 1.76 -15.14
N PHE A 174 -1.28 0.58 -14.52
CA PHE A 174 -0.61 0.30 -13.26
C PHE A 174 0.69 -0.45 -13.52
N LYS A 175 1.80 0.03 -12.96
CA LYS A 175 3.10 -0.65 -13.02
C LYS A 175 3.51 -1.09 -11.62
N ALA A 176 3.71 -2.39 -11.44
CA ALA A 176 4.28 -2.96 -10.23
C ALA A 176 5.77 -2.63 -10.18
N VAL A 177 6.21 -1.97 -9.12
CA VAL A 177 7.60 -1.54 -8.95
C VAL A 177 8.31 -2.38 -7.91
N GLY A 178 7.66 -2.70 -6.78
CA GLY A 178 8.26 -3.53 -5.74
C GLY A 178 9.59 -2.99 -5.21
N LYS A 179 9.70 -1.67 -5.00
CA LYS A 179 10.96 -1.05 -4.52
C LYS A 179 10.98 -1.02 -3.01
N LEU A 180 11.84 -1.84 -2.44
CA LEU A 180 12.12 -1.86 -1.01
C LEU A 180 12.93 -0.63 -0.58
N CYS A 181 12.55 -0.06 0.56
CA CYS A 181 13.18 1.12 1.13
C CYS A 181 12.95 1.17 2.65
N ASP A 182 13.60 2.13 3.30
CA ASP A 182 13.42 2.37 4.72
C ASP A 182 12.67 3.68 4.94
N GLY A 183 11.63 3.61 5.76
CA GLY A 183 10.79 4.76 6.05
C GLY A 183 9.63 4.35 6.97
N ARG A 184 9.41 5.13 8.01
CA ARG A 184 8.28 4.92 8.95
C ARG A 184 7.06 5.74 8.60
N THR A 185 7.20 6.68 7.67
CA THR A 185 6.12 7.58 7.28
C THR A 185 6.13 7.84 5.80
N VAL A 186 4.95 8.07 5.22
CA VAL A 186 4.78 8.43 3.81
C VAL A 186 5.63 9.65 3.40
N SER A 187 5.89 10.59 4.32
CA SER A 187 6.72 11.76 4.06
C SER A 187 8.17 11.40 3.70
N GLN A 188 8.73 10.35 4.32
CA GLN A 188 10.07 9.85 3.99
C GLN A 188 10.09 9.12 2.65
N LEU A 189 8.94 8.58 2.22
CA LEU A 189 8.79 7.89 0.95
C LEU A 189 8.58 8.84 -0.24
N LYS A 190 8.30 10.12 0.00
CA LYS A 190 8.07 11.11 -1.09
C LYS A 190 9.25 11.25 -2.05
N SER A 191 10.49 11.19 -1.54
CA SER A 191 11.70 11.25 -2.39
C SER A 191 11.81 10.00 -3.25
N VAL A 192 11.67 8.81 -2.64
CA VAL A 192 11.73 7.51 -3.31
C VAL A 192 10.62 7.40 -4.36
N ALA A 193 9.40 7.80 -4.01
CA ALA A 193 8.26 7.83 -4.92
C ALA A 193 8.52 8.72 -6.13
N LYS A 194 9.11 9.90 -5.92
CA LYS A 194 9.48 10.81 -7.02
C LYS A 194 10.52 10.20 -7.96
N ASP A 195 11.53 9.52 -7.41
CA ASP A 195 12.55 8.87 -8.23
C ASP A 195 11.96 7.71 -9.04
N ILE A 196 11.07 6.92 -8.44
CA ILE A 196 10.34 5.86 -9.14
C ILE A 196 9.46 6.43 -10.26
N VAL A 197 8.72 7.51 -10.01
CA VAL A 197 7.90 8.15 -11.06
C VAL A 197 8.77 8.59 -12.24
N ARG A 198 9.99 9.06 -11.99
CA ARG A 198 10.95 9.42 -13.04
C ARG A 198 11.47 8.21 -13.81
N GLU A 199 11.63 7.06 -13.17
CA GLU A 199 12.02 5.80 -13.81
C GLU A 199 10.88 5.14 -14.62
N VAL A 200 9.62 5.42 -14.26
CA VAL A 200 8.43 4.81 -14.86
C VAL A 200 7.87 5.62 -16.04
N ARG A 201 8.17 6.92 -16.09
CA ARG A 201 7.85 7.82 -17.21
C ARG A 201 8.50 7.38 -18.52
#